data_AF-A0A920FFV5-F1
#
_entry.id   AF-A0A920FFV5-F1
#
_cell.length_a   1.000
_cell.length_b   1.000
_cell.length_c   1.000
_cell.angle_alpha   90.00
_cell.angle_beta   90.00
_cell.angle_gamma   90.00
#
_symmetry.space_group_name_H-M   'P 1'
#
loop_
_entity.id
_entity.type
_entity.pdbx_description
1 polymer ?
#
loop_
_entity_poly.entity_id
_entity_poly.type
_entity_poly.pdbx_seq_one_letter_code
_entity_poly.pdbx_strand_id
1 'polypeptide(L)'
;MVCIIASTFTHAQSNVLISDDDWTLTSSNGACNCATNFNNGSVTNFFDSGNNTNSYSSNENEVITLCPDASGSKMVAVFGTNAGYTLDIHTSDTLFVYDGIQTTSPLLAKINNSTFPNGVNLPASWSNTSGCLTFQFISDVTKEGSGWEANLSCANLIQPFSNTF
;
A
#
# COMPACT_ATOMS: atom_id res chain seq x y z
N MET A 1 -14.16 34.69 -27.50
CA MET A 1 -13.22 34.27 -26.44
C MET A 1 -13.75 32.97 -25.86
N VAL A 2 -13.29 31.83 -26.38
CA VAL A 2 -13.68 30.52 -25.86
C VAL A 2 -12.78 30.27 -24.66
N CYS A 3 -13.36 30.27 -23.47
CA CYS A 3 -12.66 29.87 -22.26
C CYS A 3 -12.52 28.34 -22.33
N ILE A 4 -11.34 27.86 -22.74
CA ILE A 4 -10.98 26.46 -22.58
C ILE A 4 -10.78 26.26 -21.09
N ILE A 5 -11.79 25.67 -20.43
CA ILE A 5 -11.61 25.17 -19.07
C ILE A 5 -10.62 24.01 -19.21
N ALA A 6 -9.34 24.27 -18.94
CA ALA A 6 -8.38 23.22 -18.71
C ALA A 6 -8.87 22.45 -17.49
N SER A 7 -9.50 21.30 -17.73
CA SER A 7 -9.71 20.28 -16.71
C SER A 7 -8.33 19.88 -16.21
N THR A 8 -7.88 20.53 -15.15
CA THR A 8 -6.80 20.00 -14.33
C THR A 8 -7.31 18.68 -13.78
N PHE A 9 -6.85 17.56 -14.34
CA PHE A 9 -6.94 16.28 -13.66
C PHE A 9 -6.12 16.45 -12.38
N THR A 10 -6.78 16.82 -11.28
CA THR A 10 -6.20 16.65 -9.96
C THR A 10 -6.02 15.14 -9.81
N HIS A 11 -4.78 14.66 -9.89
CA HIS A 11 -4.45 13.31 -9.49
C HIS A 11 -4.66 13.27 -7.97
N ALA A 12 -5.90 13.01 -7.54
CA ALA A 12 -6.19 12.87 -6.13
C ALA A 12 -5.57 11.55 -5.71
N GLN A 13 -4.58 11.57 -4.82
CA GLN A 13 -4.21 10.37 -4.09
C GLN A 13 -4.98 10.40 -2.78
N SER A 14 -5.70 9.33 -2.47
CA SER A 14 -6.29 9.18 -1.13
C SER A 14 -5.17 8.90 -0.15
N ASN A 15 -5.03 9.75 0.87
CA ASN A 15 -4.15 9.48 1.99
C ASN A 15 -4.77 8.37 2.85
N VAL A 16 -3.98 7.35 3.15
CA VAL A 16 -4.36 6.18 3.92
C VAL A 16 -3.38 6.05 5.09
N LEU A 17 -3.89 5.82 6.28
CA LEU A 17 -3.12 5.41 7.46
C LEU A 17 -3.26 3.90 7.66
N ILE A 18 -2.24 3.27 8.23
CA ILE A 18 -2.31 1.84 8.61
C ILE A 18 -3.45 1.53 9.59
N SER A 19 -3.85 2.53 10.39
CA SER A 19 -4.92 2.47 11.39
C SER A 19 -6.30 2.88 10.86
N ASP A 20 -6.43 3.17 9.56
CA ASP A 20 -7.72 3.48 8.95
C ASP A 20 -8.58 2.23 8.76
N ASP A 21 -9.90 2.44 8.56
CA ASP A 21 -10.79 1.39 8.09
C ASP A 21 -10.35 0.82 6.74
N ASP A 22 -10.64 -0.47 6.52
CA ASP A 22 -10.42 -1.16 5.25
C ASP A 22 -10.95 -0.39 4.03
N TRP A 23 -10.32 -0.61 2.88
CA TRP A 23 -10.75 -0.11 1.57
C TRP A 23 -11.27 -1.28 0.72
N THR A 24 -12.49 -1.72 1.02
CA THR A 24 -13.16 -2.84 0.36
C THR A 24 -14.56 -2.44 -0.08
N LEU A 25 -15.19 -3.22 -0.98
CA LEU A 25 -16.56 -2.95 -1.44
C LEU A 25 -17.59 -2.91 -0.30
N THR A 26 -17.28 -3.51 0.85
CA THR A 26 -18.17 -3.63 2.00
C THR A 26 -17.82 -2.69 3.17
N SER A 27 -16.68 -2.00 3.11
CA SER A 27 -16.27 -1.07 4.16
C SER A 27 -16.82 0.35 3.92
N SER A 28 -16.70 1.19 4.95
CA SER A 28 -17.08 2.61 4.95
C SER A 28 -16.37 3.42 3.85
N ASN A 29 -15.10 3.13 3.61
CA ASN A 29 -14.27 3.82 2.61
C ASN A 29 -14.59 3.38 1.16
N GLY A 30 -15.27 2.24 0.98
CA GLY A 30 -15.43 1.61 -0.32
C GLY A 30 -14.11 1.03 -0.85
N ALA A 31 -14.17 0.45 -2.05
CA ALA A 31 -12.97 -0.08 -2.70
C ALA A 31 -12.05 1.06 -3.22
N CYS A 32 -10.77 0.75 -3.36
CA CYS A 32 -9.77 1.65 -3.94
C CYS A 32 -10.16 2.03 -5.37
N ASN A 33 -10.55 3.30 -5.58
CA ASN A 33 -10.89 3.78 -6.91
C ASN A 33 -9.64 3.90 -7.80
N CYS A 34 -9.46 2.93 -8.69
CA CYS A 34 -8.28 2.83 -9.54
C CYS A 34 -8.26 3.87 -10.67
N ALA A 35 -9.41 4.47 -11.00
CA ALA A 35 -9.49 5.49 -12.04
C ALA A 35 -9.08 6.87 -11.52
N THR A 36 -9.35 7.18 -10.25
CA THR A 36 -9.21 8.54 -9.71
C THR A 36 -8.31 8.67 -8.49
N ASN A 37 -8.37 7.74 -7.53
CA ASN A 37 -7.78 7.92 -6.19
C ASN A 37 -6.48 7.15 -5.97
N PHE A 38 -6.27 6.08 -6.73
CA PHE A 38 -5.11 5.19 -6.65
C PHE A 38 -4.46 5.02 -8.03
N ASN A 39 -4.50 6.06 -8.87
CA ASN A 39 -4.05 6.01 -10.27
C ASN A 39 -2.61 6.52 -10.50
N ASN A 40 -1.89 6.92 -9.45
CA ASN A 40 -0.54 7.48 -9.56
C ASN A 40 0.45 6.62 -8.75
N GLY A 41 1.39 5.98 -9.44
CA GLY A 41 2.40 5.11 -8.85
C GLY A 41 3.67 5.81 -8.35
N SER A 42 3.64 7.13 -8.15
CA SER A 42 4.85 7.92 -7.89
C SER A 42 4.72 8.94 -6.76
N VAL A 43 3.61 8.94 -6.01
CA VAL A 43 3.35 9.89 -4.91
C VAL A 43 3.00 9.10 -3.66
N THR A 44 3.58 9.45 -2.51
CA THR A 44 3.24 8.78 -1.24
C THR A 44 1.81 9.08 -0.85
N ASN A 45 1.12 8.06 -0.37
CA ASN A 45 -0.27 8.15 0.06
C ASN A 45 -0.64 7.11 1.11
N PHE A 46 0.33 6.31 1.57
CA PHE A 46 0.12 5.34 2.63
C PHE A 46 1.17 5.51 3.71
N PHE A 47 0.73 5.67 4.95
CA PHE A 47 1.56 6.06 6.07
C PHE A 47 1.30 5.16 7.27
N ASP A 48 2.26 5.10 8.18
CA ASP A 48 2.05 4.53 9.51
C ASP A 48 1.10 5.37 10.38
N SER A 49 0.89 4.96 11.63
CA SER A 49 -0.05 5.61 12.56
C SER A 49 0.34 7.03 12.99
N GLY A 50 1.63 7.38 12.87
CA GLY A 50 2.19 8.70 13.11
C GLY A 50 2.02 9.68 11.94
N ASN A 51 1.52 9.19 10.79
CA ASN A 51 1.42 9.93 9.52
C ASN A 51 2.80 10.41 9.04
N ASN A 52 2.87 11.33 8.09
CA ASN A 52 4.11 11.84 7.49
C ASN A 52 4.97 12.75 8.40
N THR A 53 4.58 12.94 9.66
CA THR A 53 5.22 13.94 10.54
C THR A 53 5.78 13.33 11.82
N ASN A 54 5.19 12.24 12.33
CA ASN A 54 5.60 11.62 13.58
C ASN A 54 6.04 10.18 13.35
N SER A 55 6.83 9.65 14.27
CA SER A 55 7.09 8.21 14.37
C SER A 55 5.79 7.41 14.54
N TYR A 56 5.85 6.15 14.11
CA TYR A 56 4.79 5.19 14.38
C TYR A 56 4.60 4.94 15.89
N SER A 57 3.40 4.48 16.27
CA SER A 57 3.03 4.27 17.66
C SER A 57 3.66 3.00 18.24
N SER A 58 3.96 3.01 19.52
CA SER A 58 4.44 1.81 20.22
C SER A 58 3.31 0.84 20.55
N ASN A 59 3.63 -0.45 20.60
CA ASN A 59 2.70 -1.54 20.93
C ASN A 59 1.42 -1.54 20.07
N GLU A 60 1.58 -1.28 18.77
CA GLU A 60 0.46 -1.30 17.82
C GLU A 60 0.37 -2.64 17.09
N ASN A 61 -0.85 -2.99 16.68
CA ASN A 61 -1.15 -4.17 15.88
C ASN A 61 -2.30 -3.81 14.94
N GLU A 62 -1.95 -3.05 13.92
CA GLU A 62 -2.90 -2.48 12.97
C GLU A 62 -2.99 -3.36 11.73
N VAL A 63 -4.19 -3.53 11.20
CA VAL A 63 -4.46 -4.32 9.99
C VAL A 63 -5.36 -3.51 9.07
N ILE A 64 -4.97 -3.41 7.80
CA ILE A 64 -5.78 -2.78 6.76
C ILE A 64 -5.75 -3.61 5.47
N THR A 65 -6.92 -3.80 4.88
CA THR A 65 -7.09 -4.47 3.59
C THR A 65 -7.51 -3.47 2.52
N LEU A 66 -6.75 -3.44 1.42
CA LEU A 66 -7.01 -2.58 0.27
C LEU A 66 -7.34 -3.40 -0.96
N CYS A 67 -8.52 -3.17 -1.53
CA CYS A 67 -9.03 -3.88 -2.70
C CYS A 67 -9.32 -2.91 -3.86
N PRO A 68 -8.90 -3.23 -5.09
CA PRO A 68 -9.19 -2.39 -6.25
C PRO A 68 -10.69 -2.46 -6.62
N ASP A 69 -11.24 -1.37 -7.15
CA ASP A 69 -12.65 -1.27 -7.58
C ASP A 69 -12.92 -1.92 -8.94
N ALA A 70 -11.90 -2.05 -9.80
CA ALA A 70 -12.01 -2.55 -11.16
C ALA A 70 -11.63 -4.02 -11.31
N SER A 71 -12.42 -4.77 -12.07
CA SER A 71 -12.13 -6.17 -12.40
C SER A 71 -10.82 -6.29 -13.17
N GLY A 72 -9.87 -7.06 -12.64
CA GLY A 72 -8.56 -7.31 -13.27
C GLY A 72 -7.46 -6.33 -12.89
N SER A 73 -7.78 -5.23 -12.20
CA SER A 73 -6.77 -4.36 -11.58
C SER A 73 -6.19 -5.02 -10.32
N LYS A 74 -4.94 -4.71 -10.03
CA LYS A 74 -4.16 -5.23 -8.90
C LYS A 74 -3.67 -4.05 -8.06
N MET A 75 -3.74 -4.17 -6.75
CA MET A 75 -3.02 -3.24 -5.87
C MET A 75 -1.51 -3.45 -6.01
N VAL A 76 -0.77 -2.35 -5.95
CA VAL A 76 0.69 -2.30 -5.94
C VAL A 76 1.10 -1.40 -4.80
N ALA A 77 2.01 -1.89 -3.97
CA ALA A 77 2.61 -1.13 -2.88
C ALA A 77 4.11 -0.96 -3.10
N VAL A 78 4.59 0.29 -3.04
CA VAL A 78 6.01 0.61 -3.20
C VAL A 78 6.50 1.30 -1.95
N PHE A 79 7.48 0.67 -1.29
CA PHE A 79 8.13 1.17 -0.08
C PHE A 79 9.57 1.58 -0.35
N GLY A 80 10.05 2.51 0.47
CA GLY A 80 11.47 2.68 0.79
C GLY A 80 12.24 3.75 0.04
N THR A 81 13.48 3.90 0.50
CA THR A 81 14.36 5.03 0.19
C THR A 81 14.78 5.10 -1.28
N ASN A 82 14.85 3.96 -1.98
CA ASN A 82 15.10 3.93 -3.42
C ASN A 82 13.99 4.60 -4.25
N ALA A 83 12.75 4.60 -3.75
CA ALA A 83 11.63 5.33 -4.34
C ALA A 83 11.55 6.79 -3.85
N GLY A 84 12.46 7.20 -2.95
CA GLY A 84 12.47 8.51 -2.32
C GLY A 84 11.55 8.62 -1.10
N TYR A 85 11.11 7.50 -0.52
CA TYR A 85 10.17 7.46 0.59
C TYR A 85 10.87 7.17 1.91
N THR A 86 10.32 7.70 3.02
CA THR A 86 10.77 7.36 4.37
C THR A 86 10.53 5.88 4.64
N LEU A 87 11.55 5.18 5.13
CA LEU A 87 11.42 3.82 5.63
C LEU A 87 12.45 3.60 6.73
N ASP A 88 11.95 3.66 7.95
CA ASP A 88 12.71 3.47 9.17
C ASP A 88 11.84 2.73 10.18
N ILE A 89 11.84 1.41 10.06
CA ILE A 89 11.13 0.49 10.94
C ILE A 89 12.19 -0.26 11.73
N HIS A 90 12.17 -0.14 13.05
CA HIS A 90 13.14 -0.82 13.90
C HIS A 90 13.11 -2.34 13.68
N THR A 91 14.25 -3.01 13.90
CA THR A 91 14.42 -4.42 13.51
C THR A 91 13.61 -5.41 14.35
N SER A 92 13.07 -4.98 15.50
CA SER A 92 12.10 -5.74 16.30
C SER A 92 10.65 -5.56 15.84
N ASP A 93 10.36 -4.51 15.07
CA ASP A 93 9.05 -4.22 14.53
C ASP A 93 8.96 -4.75 13.09
N THR A 94 7.74 -4.91 12.57
CA THR A 94 7.57 -5.47 11.23
C THR A 94 6.26 -5.03 10.57
N LEU A 95 6.37 -4.58 9.31
CA LEU A 95 5.24 -4.48 8.39
C LEU A 95 5.13 -5.75 7.55
N PHE A 96 4.04 -6.48 7.72
CA PHE A 96 3.70 -7.66 6.94
C PHE A 96 2.81 -7.26 5.78
N VAL A 97 3.10 -7.81 4.59
CA VAL A 97 2.29 -7.60 3.39
C VAL A 97 1.80 -8.95 2.88
N TYR A 98 0.49 -9.12 2.84
CA TYR A 98 -0.19 -10.35 2.44
C TYR A 98 -0.90 -10.18 1.09
N ASP A 99 -0.81 -11.22 0.28
CA ASP A 99 -1.38 -11.30 -1.06
C ASP A 99 -2.84 -11.76 -1.04
N GLY A 100 -3.71 -10.89 -0.55
CA GLY A 100 -5.15 -11.16 -0.51
C GLY A 100 -5.89 -10.29 0.50
N ILE A 101 -7.05 -10.79 0.94
CA ILE A 101 -8.02 -10.05 1.76
C ILE A 101 -7.84 -10.24 3.27
N GLN A 102 -6.92 -11.09 3.72
CA GLN A 102 -6.78 -11.45 5.14
C GLN A 102 -5.31 -11.72 5.49
N THR A 103 -4.97 -11.67 6.78
CA THR A 103 -3.64 -12.03 7.32
C THR A 103 -3.31 -13.52 7.21
N THR A 104 -4.26 -14.35 6.81
CA THR A 104 -4.06 -15.77 6.45
C THR A 104 -3.74 -15.97 4.96
N SER A 105 -3.79 -14.92 4.15
CA SER A 105 -3.37 -14.97 2.74
C SER A 105 -1.85 -15.19 2.62
N PRO A 106 -1.33 -15.62 1.44
CA PRO A 106 0.09 -15.82 1.25
C PRO A 106 0.90 -14.57 1.60
N LEU A 107 1.99 -14.74 2.36
CA LEU A 107 2.85 -13.62 2.76
C LEU A 107 3.80 -13.24 1.62
N LEU A 108 3.81 -11.96 1.22
CA LEU A 108 4.72 -11.42 0.22
C LEU A 108 6.01 -10.89 0.84
N ALA A 109 5.90 -10.15 1.94
CA ALA A 109 7.04 -9.47 2.55
C ALA A 109 6.88 -9.29 4.06
N LYS A 110 8.04 -9.24 4.74
CA LYS A 110 8.21 -8.76 6.11
C LYS A 110 9.19 -7.61 6.05
N ILE A 111 8.72 -6.39 6.23
CA ILE A 111 9.50 -5.17 5.97
C ILE A 111 9.93 -4.56 7.30
N ASN A 112 11.24 -4.42 7.45
CA ASN A 112 11.89 -3.55 8.42
C ASN A 112 13.32 -3.19 7.96
N ASN A 113 14.07 -2.48 8.80
CA ASN A 113 15.44 -2.03 8.51
C ASN A 113 16.45 -3.17 8.30
N SER A 114 16.12 -4.43 8.63
CA SER A 114 16.99 -5.59 8.41
C SER A 114 16.67 -6.39 7.16
N THR A 115 15.41 -6.41 6.72
CA THR A 115 14.94 -7.27 5.62
C THR A 115 14.86 -6.53 4.28
N PHE A 116 14.38 -5.29 4.27
CA PHE A 116 14.24 -4.46 3.07
C PHE A 116 14.75 -3.03 3.33
N PRO A 117 16.04 -2.86 3.69
CA PRO A 117 16.59 -1.56 4.09
C PRO A 117 16.50 -0.46 3.01
N ASN A 118 16.38 -0.86 1.74
CA ASN A 118 16.31 0.07 0.60
C ASN A 118 14.90 0.15 -0.02
N GLY A 119 13.91 -0.55 0.55
CA GLY A 119 12.56 -0.64 0.00
C GLY A 119 12.28 -1.85 -0.88
N VAL A 120 11.02 -1.95 -1.31
CA VAL A 120 10.49 -3.06 -2.09
C VAL A 120 9.25 -2.63 -2.88
N ASN A 121 9.04 -3.21 -4.07
CA ASN A 121 7.83 -3.07 -4.87
C ASN A 121 7.05 -4.39 -4.84
N LEU A 122 5.80 -4.32 -4.39
CA LEU A 122 4.93 -5.46 -4.11
C LEU A 122 3.60 -5.32 -4.85
N PRO A 123 3.49 -5.82 -6.09
CA PRO A 123 2.20 -6.01 -6.73
C PRO A 123 1.47 -7.24 -6.14
N ALA A 124 0.14 -7.17 -6.05
CA ALA A 124 -0.68 -8.35 -5.83
C ALA A 124 -0.39 -9.40 -6.92
N SER A 125 -0.25 -10.66 -6.52
CA SER A 125 0.19 -11.72 -7.44
C SER A 125 -0.87 -12.05 -8.47
N TRP A 126 -0.49 -12.78 -9.51
CA TRP A 126 -1.41 -13.27 -10.53
C TRP A 126 -2.51 -14.18 -9.98
N SER A 127 -2.15 -15.09 -9.07
CA SER A 127 -3.07 -16.03 -8.42
C SER A 127 -4.08 -15.34 -7.51
N ASN A 128 -3.78 -14.13 -7.04
CA ASN A 128 -4.68 -13.33 -6.23
C ASN A 128 -5.77 -12.68 -7.10
N THR A 129 -6.87 -13.40 -7.33
CA THR A 129 -7.97 -12.95 -8.20
C THR A 129 -8.73 -11.75 -7.66
N SER A 130 -8.68 -11.47 -6.36
CA SER A 130 -9.28 -10.24 -5.80
C SER A 130 -8.43 -9.00 -6.07
N GLY A 131 -7.13 -9.19 -6.31
CA GLY A 131 -6.18 -8.10 -6.53
C GLY A 131 -5.91 -7.25 -5.29
N CYS A 132 -6.41 -7.68 -4.12
CA CYS A 132 -6.27 -6.96 -2.87
C CYS A 132 -4.92 -7.22 -2.21
N LEU A 133 -4.43 -6.27 -1.42
CA LEU A 133 -3.33 -6.47 -0.50
C LEU A 133 -3.82 -6.21 0.93
N THR A 134 -3.35 -7.01 1.88
CA THR A 134 -3.59 -6.79 3.30
C THR A 134 -2.26 -6.48 3.97
N PHE A 135 -2.25 -5.44 4.78
CA PHE A 135 -1.08 -4.99 5.52
C PHE A 135 -1.34 -5.20 7.00
N GLN A 136 -0.33 -5.65 7.72
CA GLN A 136 -0.36 -5.71 9.17
C GLN A 136 0.92 -5.10 9.70
N PHE A 137 0.81 -4.07 10.54
CA PHE A 137 1.96 -3.48 11.21
C PHE A 137 1.94 -3.85 12.69
N ILE A 138 3.05 -4.41 13.16
CA ILE A 138 3.24 -4.79 14.55
C ILE A 138 4.48 -4.07 15.08
N SER A 139 4.30 -3.29 16.14
CA SER A 139 5.39 -2.66 16.89
C SER A 139 5.45 -3.18 18.33
N ASP A 140 6.64 -3.20 18.91
CA ASP A 140 6.85 -3.49 20.33
C ASP A 140 6.74 -2.23 21.21
N VAL A 141 7.01 -2.35 22.51
CA VAL A 141 6.83 -1.27 23.49
C VAL A 141 7.95 -0.21 23.50
N THR A 142 9.03 -0.40 22.75
CA THR A 142 10.19 0.49 22.74
C THR A 142 10.91 0.56 21.39
N LYS A 143 11.57 1.69 21.14
CA LYS A 143 12.53 1.91 20.03
C LYS A 143 11.85 2.03 18.68
N GLU A 144 10.88 2.92 18.63
CA GLU A 144 10.19 3.29 17.41
C GLU A 144 11.19 3.99 16.47
N GLY A 145 11.20 3.58 15.21
CA GLY A 145 11.87 4.31 14.15
C GLY A 145 11.13 5.60 13.79
N SER A 146 11.67 6.34 12.84
CA SER A 146 11.07 7.61 12.38
C SER A 146 9.79 7.44 11.56
N GLY A 147 9.44 6.23 11.12
CA GLY A 147 8.23 5.98 10.36
C GLY A 147 8.44 5.26 9.04
N TRP A 148 7.36 5.03 8.32
CA TRP A 148 7.38 4.57 6.95
C TRP A 148 6.29 5.22 6.11
N GLU A 149 6.63 5.45 4.85
CA GLU A 149 5.72 5.95 3.83
C GLU A 149 5.78 5.02 2.61
N ALA A 150 4.65 4.90 1.94
CA ALA A 150 4.53 4.10 0.74
C ALA A 150 3.65 4.79 -0.31
N ASN A 151 3.82 4.36 -1.54
CA ASN A 151 2.83 4.56 -2.58
C ASN A 151 1.94 3.31 -2.68
N LEU A 152 0.64 3.52 -2.68
CA LEU A 152 -0.38 2.57 -3.06
C LEU A 152 -1.00 3.01 -4.37
N SER A 153 -0.94 2.15 -5.37
CA SER A 153 -1.56 2.39 -6.68
C SER A 153 -2.20 1.13 -7.24
N CYS A 154 -3.14 1.31 -8.16
CA CYS A 154 -3.67 0.25 -8.98
C CYS A 154 -2.86 0.11 -10.26
N ALA A 155 -2.57 -1.12 -10.65
CA ALA A 155 -2.00 -1.44 -11.94
C ALA A 155 -2.79 -2.53 -12.66
N ASN A 156 -2.99 -2.36 -13.96
CA ASN A 156 -3.34 -3.46 -14.84
C ASN A 156 -2.05 -4.14 -15.26
N LEU A 157 -1.66 -5.16 -14.50
CA LEU A 157 -0.49 -5.96 -14.85
C LEU A 157 -0.76 -6.68 -16.19
N ILE A 158 0.29 -6.93 -16.98
CA ILE A 158 0.18 -7.72 -18.22
C ILE A 158 0.34 -9.19 -17.85
N GLN A 159 -0.65 -10.03 -18.16
CA GLN A 159 -0.58 -11.46 -17.83
C GLN A 159 0.70 -12.09 -18.40
N PRO A 160 1.47 -12.85 -17.59
CA PRO A 160 2.58 -13.62 -18.12
C PRO A 160 2.01 -14.65 -19.09
N PHE A 161 2.45 -14.62 -20.35
CA PHE A 161 2.11 -15.66 -21.30
C PHE A 161 2.76 -16.96 -20.84
N SER A 162 1.94 -17.97 -20.58
CA SER A 162 2.44 -19.34 -20.44
C SER A 162 2.47 -19.95 -21.84
N ASN A 163 3.65 -20.04 -22.45
CA ASN A 163 3.83 -20.87 -23.64
C ASN A 163 3.89 -22.34 -23.21
N THR A 164 2.75 -22.91 -22.86
CA THR A 164 2.61 -24.36 -22.78
C THR A 164 2.28 -24.88 -24.18
N PHE A 165 3.32 -25.29 -24.92
CA PHE A 165 3.21 -26.21 -26.06
C PHE A 165 3.45 -27.64 -25.58
#